data_AF-A0A534Q6L9-F1
#
_entry.id   AF-A0A534Q6L9-F1
#
_cell.length_a   1.000
_cell.length_b   1.000
_cell.length_c   1.000
_cell.angle_alpha   90.00
_cell.angle_beta   90.00
_cell.angle_gamma   90.00
#
_symmetry.space_group_name_H-M   'P 1'
#
loop_
_entity.id
_entity.type
_entity.pdbx_description
1 polymer ?
#
loop_
_entity_poly.entity_id
_entity_poly.type
_entity_poly.pdbx_seq_one_letter_code
_entity_poly.pdbx_strand_id
1 'polypeptide(L)'
;MPRISALRPHTAPFVRESAGFRYLTLTAAVSLALVSGISSPASATFTLGSASQFAVLGQFSNNQTNFNNGTIIGGDVGIGSPRQFTASNGTVNGSIRFSGASNTTGLTPDPDPGSNAGPFTVSGGGSVTGAVVANDAIVTSAINDMNNLSLTLGGEAGTNLTLTSTQTMLAISGPLDGTGNRVFDTTSVNLNNATTLTISGSASDWVVINVTDNNPAFNGKIVLTGGITSDQVLFNMFGGNYVTHTGGPTLTVSTNGQVTTGIFLDPNGAMQINHSVLNGRFFGGDVANQQIVSGTNINIPEPSTPLLLAFALVGFAAQRRRA
;
A
#
# COMPACT_ATOMS: atom_id res chain seq x y z
N MET A 1 56.18 49.89 -38.28
CA MET A 1 55.58 49.25 -37.10
C MET A 1 56.68 48.62 -36.26
N PRO A 2 57.02 49.24 -35.11
CA PRO A 2 57.19 48.47 -33.86
C PRO A 2 56.90 49.24 -32.54
N ARG A 3 56.57 48.44 -31.51
CA ARG A 3 56.94 48.45 -30.06
C ARG A 3 56.83 49.67 -29.11
N ILE A 4 55.99 49.46 -28.07
CA ILE A 4 56.27 49.31 -26.61
C ILE A 4 56.75 50.52 -25.74
N SER A 5 55.93 50.78 -24.71
CA SER A 5 56.16 51.25 -23.31
C SER A 5 56.80 52.61 -22.98
N ALA A 6 56.12 53.35 -22.08
CA ALA A 6 56.68 53.71 -20.76
C ALA A 6 55.61 54.19 -19.76
N LEU A 7 55.68 53.66 -18.54
CA LEU A 7 55.02 54.09 -17.31
C LEU A 7 55.40 55.52 -16.89
N ARG A 8 54.54 56.19 -16.09
CA ARG A 8 54.97 56.75 -14.80
C ARG A 8 53.81 56.97 -13.81
N PRO A 9 54.03 56.79 -12.49
CA PRO A 9 53.02 56.81 -11.44
C PRO A 9 52.94 58.18 -10.74
N HIS A 10 51.83 58.46 -10.07
CA HIS A 10 51.74 59.54 -9.08
C HIS A 10 51.14 59.03 -7.77
N THR A 11 51.98 59.05 -6.74
CA THR A 11 51.71 58.81 -5.33
C THR A 11 51.35 60.11 -4.62
N ALA A 12 50.40 60.07 -3.67
CA ALA A 12 50.34 60.79 -2.38
C ALA A 12 48.96 60.51 -1.71
N PRO A 13 48.73 60.83 -0.43
CA PRO A 13 49.32 60.20 0.74
C PRO A 13 48.28 59.67 1.74
N PHE A 14 48.82 58.92 2.71
CA PHE A 14 48.22 58.34 3.89
C PHE A 14 47.61 59.37 4.87
N VAL A 15 46.41 59.12 5.40
CA VAL A 15 45.95 59.61 6.71
C VAL A 15 45.30 58.45 7.48
N ARG A 16 45.79 58.21 8.70
CA ARG A 16 45.29 57.28 9.72
C ARG A 16 44.49 58.06 10.76
N GLU A 17 43.27 57.61 11.07
CA GLU A 17 42.60 57.68 12.40
C GLU A 17 41.57 56.52 12.41
N SER A 18 41.68 55.43 13.16
CA SER A 18 41.62 55.17 14.62
C SER A 18 40.23 55.23 15.24
N ALA A 19 39.96 54.21 16.07
CA ALA A 19 38.90 54.06 17.08
C ALA A 19 37.54 53.54 16.58
N GLY A 20 37.21 52.33 17.02
CA GLY A 20 36.00 51.61 16.63
C GLY A 20 34.73 52.07 17.34
N PHE A 21 33.62 51.48 16.94
CA PHE A 21 32.51 51.15 17.83
C PHE A 21 31.69 50.02 17.21
N ARG A 22 31.39 49.03 18.04
CA ARG A 22 30.50 47.90 17.78
C ARG A 22 29.10 48.44 17.42
N TYR A 23 28.36 47.79 16.52
CA TYR A 23 27.00 47.28 16.76
C TYR A 23 26.41 46.61 15.51
N LEU A 24 25.87 45.43 15.77
CA LEU A 24 25.05 44.56 14.94
C LEU A 24 23.66 45.20 14.71
N THR A 25 23.13 45.17 13.50
CA THR A 25 21.68 45.30 13.16
C THR A 25 21.55 44.92 11.68
N LEU A 26 21.35 43.65 11.32
CA LEU A 26 20.08 42.92 11.31
C LEU A 26 18.98 43.66 10.52
N THR A 27 19.17 43.82 9.21
CA THR A 27 18.05 44.11 8.30
C THR A 27 17.55 42.80 7.73
N ALA A 28 16.68 42.15 8.51
CA ALA A 28 15.84 41.07 8.04
C ALA A 28 14.91 41.63 6.95
N ALA A 29 15.18 41.30 5.68
CA ALA A 29 14.20 41.47 4.62
C ALA A 29 13.06 40.47 4.88
N VAL A 30 11.97 41.01 5.40
CA VAL A 30 10.69 40.35 5.60
C VAL A 30 10.13 39.94 4.23
N SER A 31 10.35 38.69 3.85
CA SER A 31 9.55 38.04 2.79
C SER A 31 8.22 37.61 3.40
N LEU A 32 7.31 38.58 3.60
CA LEU A 32 5.90 38.31 3.88
C LEU A 32 5.24 37.92 2.54
N ALA A 33 5.54 36.71 2.07
CA ALA A 33 4.81 36.12 0.95
C ALA A 33 3.40 35.81 1.45
N LEU A 34 2.40 36.41 0.79
CA LEU A 34 0.99 36.14 1.00
C LEU A 34 0.74 34.63 1.04
N VAL A 35 0.39 34.10 2.21
CA VAL A 35 -0.32 32.82 2.33
C VAL A 35 -1.79 33.11 2.04
N SER A 36 -2.10 33.54 0.82
CA SER A 36 -3.48 33.68 0.35
C SER A 36 -3.96 32.30 -0.07
N GLY A 37 -4.65 31.64 0.86
CA GLY A 37 -5.64 30.60 0.56
C GLY A 37 -5.15 29.48 -0.36
N ILE A 38 -4.13 28.73 0.05
CA ILE A 38 -4.00 27.35 -0.43
C ILE A 38 -5.20 26.62 0.19
N SER A 39 -6.36 26.66 -0.47
CA SER A 39 -7.36 25.62 -0.24
C SER A 39 -6.61 24.34 -0.56
N SER A 40 -6.18 23.62 0.47
CA SER A 40 -5.73 22.24 0.30
C SER A 40 -6.84 21.59 -0.52
N PRO A 41 -6.59 21.13 -1.76
CA PRO A 41 -7.59 20.32 -2.43
C PRO A 41 -7.91 19.23 -1.42
N ALA A 42 -9.17 19.14 -1.00
CA ALA A 42 -9.63 18.03 -0.20
C ALA A 42 -9.49 16.81 -1.12
N SER A 43 -8.31 16.22 -1.12
CA SER A 43 -8.03 14.99 -1.85
C SER A 43 -8.62 13.89 -0.96
N ALA A 44 -9.92 13.66 -1.07
CA ALA A 44 -10.58 12.57 -0.37
C ALA A 44 -10.35 11.31 -1.19
N THR A 45 -9.21 10.72 -1.00
CA THR A 45 -8.79 9.49 -1.65
C THR A 45 -9.55 8.33 -1.02
N PHE A 46 -9.61 7.15 -1.67
CA PHE A 46 -10.14 5.99 -0.96
C PHE A 46 -9.35 5.77 0.35
N THR A 47 -10.06 5.41 1.42
CA THR A 47 -9.45 5.11 2.71
C THR A 47 -9.69 3.66 3.04
N LEU A 48 -8.64 2.98 3.53
CA LEU A 48 -8.76 1.60 3.98
C LEU A 48 -9.39 1.49 5.38
N GLY A 49 -9.59 2.60 6.08
CA GLY A 49 -10.08 2.61 7.45
C GLY A 49 -9.27 1.67 8.35
N SER A 50 -9.98 0.78 9.04
CA SER A 50 -9.39 -0.22 9.94
C SER A 50 -8.59 -1.30 9.20
N ALA A 51 -8.79 -1.47 7.89
CA ALA A 51 -8.06 -2.45 7.08
C ALA A 51 -6.60 -2.04 6.81
N SER A 52 -6.24 -0.77 7.04
CA SER A 52 -4.89 -0.23 6.78
C SER A 52 -3.75 -0.89 7.56
N GLN A 53 -4.02 -1.62 8.64
CA GLN A 53 -3.00 -2.36 9.39
C GLN A 53 -2.75 -3.79 8.88
N PHE A 54 -3.58 -4.29 7.96
CA PHE A 54 -3.54 -5.68 7.51
C PHE A 54 -2.84 -5.82 6.15
N ALA A 55 -2.03 -6.87 6.00
CA ALA A 55 -1.48 -7.31 4.72
C ALA A 55 -2.44 -8.25 4.01
N VAL A 56 -3.09 -9.10 4.81
CA VAL A 56 -4.08 -10.07 4.36
C VAL A 56 -5.32 -9.90 5.21
N LEU A 57 -6.47 -9.81 4.55
CA LEU A 57 -7.78 -9.82 5.19
C LEU A 57 -8.60 -10.90 4.49
N GLY A 58 -8.93 -11.97 5.21
CA GLY A 58 -9.80 -13.04 4.75
C GLY A 58 -11.19 -12.85 5.31
N GLN A 59 -12.24 -12.94 4.49
CA GLN A 59 -13.62 -13.06 4.97
C GLN A 59 -14.27 -14.28 4.35
N PHE A 60 -14.98 -15.05 5.17
CA PHE A 60 -15.52 -16.36 4.80
C PHE A 60 -16.85 -16.58 5.50
N SER A 61 -17.69 -17.45 4.95
CA SER A 61 -18.85 -17.97 5.69
C SER A 61 -18.61 -19.37 6.28
N ASN A 62 -17.66 -20.17 5.76
CA ASN A 62 -17.32 -21.53 6.25
C ASN A 62 -15.90 -22.03 5.86
N ASN A 63 -14.91 -21.16 5.64
CA ASN A 63 -13.63 -21.53 5.01
C ASN A 63 -12.38 -21.07 5.77
N GLN A 64 -11.21 -21.35 5.20
CA GLN A 64 -9.94 -21.01 5.78
C GLN A 64 -9.03 -20.25 4.81
N THR A 65 -8.10 -19.47 5.38
CA THR A 65 -6.95 -18.96 4.65
C THR A 65 -5.82 -19.99 4.75
N ASN A 66 -5.37 -20.47 3.60
CA ASN A 66 -4.22 -21.35 3.46
C ASN A 66 -3.00 -20.55 3.06
N PHE A 67 -1.98 -20.57 3.91
CA PHE A 67 -0.70 -19.92 3.69
C PHE A 67 0.42 -20.95 3.60
N ASN A 68 1.17 -20.98 2.50
CA ASN A 68 2.15 -22.02 2.26
C ASN A 68 3.45 -21.50 1.61
N ASN A 69 4.58 -21.89 2.21
CA ASN A 69 5.93 -21.63 1.72
C ASN A 69 6.23 -20.13 1.46
N GLY A 70 5.62 -19.19 2.18
CA GLY A 70 5.69 -17.75 1.87
C GLY A 70 6.13 -16.87 3.04
N THR A 71 6.17 -15.55 2.81
CA THR A 71 6.41 -14.56 3.87
C THR A 71 5.39 -13.42 3.81
N ILE A 72 4.86 -13.00 4.94
CA ILE A 72 4.06 -11.78 5.08
C ILE A 72 4.85 -10.78 5.94
N ILE A 73 5.06 -9.56 5.44
CA ILE A 73 5.87 -8.52 6.09
C ILE A 73 5.12 -7.19 6.09
N GLY A 74 5.19 -6.45 7.20
CA GLY A 74 4.73 -5.06 7.29
C GLY A 74 3.24 -4.90 7.57
N GLY A 75 2.53 -5.98 7.88
CA GLY A 75 1.12 -5.91 8.28
C GLY A 75 0.64 -7.21 8.93
N ASP A 76 -0.49 -7.09 9.62
CA ASP A 76 -1.14 -8.20 10.30
C ASP A 76 -1.98 -9.06 9.31
N VAL A 77 -2.37 -10.25 9.74
CA VAL A 77 -3.35 -11.09 9.04
C VAL A 77 -4.66 -11.04 9.81
N GLY A 78 -5.73 -10.59 9.17
CA GLY A 78 -7.07 -10.52 9.75
C GLY A 78 -7.99 -11.57 9.14
N ILE A 79 -8.68 -12.35 9.96
CA ILE A 79 -9.56 -13.44 9.51
C ILE A 79 -10.98 -13.25 10.05
N GLY A 80 -11.92 -13.18 9.12
CA GLY A 80 -13.36 -13.20 9.32
C GLY A 80 -13.84 -14.52 9.94
N SER A 81 -15.04 -14.51 10.50
CA SER A 81 -15.66 -15.73 11.03
C SER A 81 -16.39 -16.47 9.92
N PRO A 82 -16.24 -17.81 9.79
CA PRO A 82 -15.43 -18.74 10.57
C PRO A 82 -14.20 -19.21 9.75
N ARG A 83 -13.08 -19.69 10.32
CA ARG A 83 -12.36 -19.39 11.57
C ARG A 83 -10.99 -20.09 11.55
N GLN A 84 -10.35 -20.21 10.38
CA GLN A 84 -9.08 -20.92 10.31
C GLN A 84 -8.05 -20.24 9.43
N PHE A 85 -6.83 -20.19 9.96
CA PHE A 85 -5.63 -19.82 9.24
C PHE A 85 -4.64 -20.97 9.37
N THR A 86 -4.27 -21.58 8.24
CA THR A 86 -3.32 -22.68 8.19
C THR A 86 -2.06 -22.20 7.50
N ALA A 87 -0.96 -22.11 8.24
CA ALA A 87 0.36 -21.81 7.73
C ALA A 87 1.20 -23.09 7.64
N SER A 88 1.76 -23.40 6.48
CA SER A 88 2.74 -24.48 6.33
C SER A 88 4.02 -23.93 5.72
N ASN A 89 5.13 -24.01 6.45
CA ASN A 89 6.45 -23.47 6.04
C ASN A 89 6.40 -21.96 5.69
N GLY A 90 5.43 -21.23 6.24
CA GLY A 90 5.25 -19.80 6.00
C GLY A 90 5.63 -18.96 7.21
N THR A 91 6.12 -17.76 6.97
CA THR A 91 6.48 -16.80 8.04
C THR A 91 5.57 -15.58 7.99
N VAL A 92 4.94 -15.23 9.12
CA VAL A 92 4.19 -13.99 9.29
C VAL A 92 4.97 -13.07 10.22
N ASN A 93 5.52 -11.98 9.68
CA ASN A 93 6.15 -10.93 10.47
C ASN A 93 5.11 -9.87 10.88
N GLY A 94 4.21 -10.28 11.76
CA GLY A 94 3.03 -9.55 12.21
C GLY A 94 2.17 -10.42 13.12
N SER A 95 1.01 -9.90 13.50
CA SER A 95 0.02 -10.62 14.31
C SER A 95 -1.01 -11.33 13.42
N ILE A 96 -1.63 -12.38 13.96
CA ILE A 96 -2.81 -13.02 13.37
C ILE A 96 -4.00 -12.69 14.25
N ARG A 97 -5.06 -12.14 13.67
CA ARG A 97 -6.22 -11.63 14.39
C ARG A 97 -7.50 -12.23 13.82
N PHE A 98 -8.38 -12.69 14.69
CA PHE A 98 -9.67 -13.27 14.32
C PHE A 98 -10.81 -12.39 14.83
N SER A 99 -11.78 -12.09 13.96
CA SER A 99 -13.00 -11.33 14.31
C SER A 99 -13.90 -12.06 15.33
N GLY A 100 -13.94 -13.39 15.27
CA GLY A 100 -14.64 -14.24 16.23
C GLY A 100 -13.70 -14.98 17.17
N ALA A 101 -14.26 -15.77 18.10
CA ALA A 101 -13.46 -16.58 18.99
C ALA A 101 -12.56 -17.52 18.18
N SER A 102 -11.33 -17.69 18.64
CA SER A 102 -10.48 -18.75 18.15
C SER A 102 -11.22 -20.07 18.41
N ASN A 103 -11.76 -20.75 17.39
CA ASN A 103 -12.24 -22.12 17.60
C ASN A 103 -11.03 -22.98 17.90
N THR A 104 -10.78 -23.22 19.18
CA THR A 104 -9.61 -23.93 19.63
C THR A 104 -9.74 -25.44 19.35
N THR A 105 -9.65 -25.86 18.09
CA THR A 105 -9.42 -27.27 17.71
C THR A 105 -8.63 -27.37 16.38
N GLY A 106 -7.31 -27.55 16.46
CA GLY A 106 -6.39 -27.67 15.29
C GLY A 106 -4.92 -27.25 15.49
N LEU A 107 -4.43 -27.01 16.71
CA LEU A 107 -3.05 -26.60 17.00
C LEU A 107 -2.32 -27.76 17.65
N THR A 108 -1.41 -28.38 16.89
CA THR A 108 -0.16 -28.83 17.48
C THR A 108 1.00 -28.42 16.58
N PRO A 109 2.10 -27.91 17.17
CA PRO A 109 2.26 -27.67 18.60
C PRO A 109 1.90 -26.22 18.98
N ASP A 110 1.05 -26.12 19.99
CA ASP A 110 1.27 -25.16 21.09
C ASP A 110 2.77 -25.20 21.49
N PRO A 111 3.48 -24.07 21.69
CA PRO A 111 4.79 -24.10 22.31
C PRO A 111 4.77 -24.63 23.76
N ASP A 112 3.59 -24.77 24.39
CA ASP A 112 3.40 -25.37 25.71
C ASP A 112 2.80 -26.80 25.62
N PRO A 113 3.46 -27.86 26.11
CA PRO A 113 2.96 -29.22 26.00
C PRO A 113 1.80 -29.48 26.99
N GLY A 114 0.55 -29.30 26.55
CA GLY A 114 -0.61 -29.81 27.29
C GLY A 114 -2.00 -29.21 27.05
N SER A 115 -2.17 -28.20 26.19
CA SER A 115 -3.49 -27.57 25.98
C SER A 115 -4.18 -28.02 24.68
N ASN A 116 -5.52 -28.12 24.70
CA ASN A 116 -6.33 -28.60 23.57
C ASN A 116 -6.16 -27.71 22.33
N ALA A 117 -6.44 -28.28 21.14
CA ALA A 117 -6.06 -27.76 19.82
C ALA A 117 -6.61 -26.33 19.51
N GLY A 118 -6.25 -25.56 18.46
CA GLY A 118 -6.59 -24.12 18.22
C GLY A 118 -7.26 -23.81 16.84
N PRO A 119 -7.73 -22.58 16.52
CA PRO A 119 -8.27 -22.21 15.16
C PRO A 119 -7.18 -21.95 14.12
N PHE A 120 -5.95 -22.02 14.57
CA PHE A 120 -4.77 -21.65 13.85
C PHE A 120 -4.01 -22.96 13.68
N THR A 121 -3.23 -23.11 12.62
CA THR A 121 -2.32 -24.25 12.50
C THR A 121 -1.04 -23.75 11.87
N VAL A 122 0.10 -23.95 12.54
CA VAL A 122 1.42 -23.81 11.91
C VAL A 122 2.04 -25.17 11.81
N SER A 123 2.40 -25.57 10.60
CA SER A 123 3.08 -26.85 10.34
C SER A 123 4.34 -26.65 9.50
N GLY A 124 5.23 -27.66 9.55
CA GLY A 124 6.39 -27.76 8.66
C GLY A 124 7.48 -26.68 8.81
N GLY A 125 7.51 -25.95 9.92
CA GLY A 125 8.57 -24.98 10.24
C GLY A 125 8.25 -23.53 9.89
N GLY A 126 6.96 -23.19 9.75
CA GLY A 126 6.52 -21.79 9.70
C GLY A 126 6.68 -21.06 11.04
N SER A 127 6.52 -19.73 11.03
CA SER A 127 6.62 -18.91 12.24
C SER A 127 5.67 -17.69 12.20
N VAL A 128 5.29 -17.18 13.37
CA VAL A 128 4.55 -15.93 13.55
C VAL A 128 5.28 -15.13 14.61
N THR A 129 5.67 -13.89 14.30
CA THR A 129 6.44 -13.06 15.23
C THR A 129 5.56 -12.24 16.18
N GLY A 130 4.33 -11.93 15.77
CA GLY A 130 3.36 -11.18 16.55
C GLY A 130 2.42 -12.05 17.38
N ALA A 131 1.36 -11.44 17.90
CA ALA A 131 0.37 -12.12 18.73
C ALA A 131 -0.65 -12.88 17.87
N VAL A 132 -1.27 -13.92 18.46
CA VAL A 132 -2.48 -14.53 17.92
C VAL A 132 -3.66 -14.06 18.77
N VAL A 133 -4.53 -13.22 18.19
CA VAL A 133 -5.62 -12.53 18.90
C VAL A 133 -6.96 -13.04 18.42
N ALA A 134 -7.84 -13.40 19.35
CA ALA A 134 -9.21 -13.82 19.07
C ALA A 134 -10.22 -12.76 19.51
N ASN A 135 -11.42 -12.77 18.90
CA ASN A 135 -12.48 -11.79 19.14
C ASN A 135 -12.01 -10.33 18.97
N ASP A 136 -11.10 -10.09 18.02
CA ASP A 136 -10.60 -8.74 17.74
C ASP A 136 -11.61 -7.96 16.90
N ALA A 137 -12.27 -7.00 17.54
CA ALA A 137 -13.27 -6.13 16.90
C ALA A 137 -12.70 -5.29 15.74
N ILE A 138 -11.37 -5.09 15.69
CA ILE A 138 -10.73 -4.37 14.59
C ILE A 138 -10.85 -5.17 13.29
N VAL A 139 -10.80 -6.51 13.35
CA VAL A 139 -10.97 -7.36 12.14
C VAL A 139 -12.38 -7.21 11.58
N THR A 140 -13.40 -7.23 12.44
CA THR A 140 -14.80 -7.00 12.03
C THR A 140 -14.97 -5.62 11.39
N SER A 141 -14.37 -4.59 11.98
CA SER A 141 -14.42 -3.23 11.44
C SER A 141 -13.72 -3.14 10.08
N ALA A 142 -12.54 -3.73 9.95
CA ALA A 142 -11.80 -3.78 8.69
C ALA A 142 -12.57 -4.48 7.57
N ILE A 143 -13.23 -5.60 7.88
CA ILE A 143 -14.07 -6.32 6.92
C ILE A 143 -15.23 -5.43 6.45
N ASN A 144 -15.93 -4.76 7.37
CA ASN A 144 -17.02 -3.87 7.02
C ASN A 144 -16.54 -2.67 6.19
N ASP A 145 -15.40 -2.08 6.54
CA ASP A 145 -14.77 -0.99 5.80
C ASP A 145 -14.47 -1.42 4.35
N MET A 146 -13.93 -2.63 4.15
CA MET A 146 -13.61 -3.19 2.81
C MET A 146 -14.85 -3.52 1.98
N ASN A 147 -15.89 -4.09 2.60
CA ASN A 147 -17.16 -4.35 1.91
C ASN A 147 -17.81 -3.05 1.43
N ASN A 148 -17.89 -2.05 2.31
CA ASN A 148 -18.44 -0.74 1.97
C ASN A 148 -17.61 -0.02 0.91
N LEU A 149 -16.28 -0.11 0.99
CA LEU A 149 -15.38 0.50 0.02
C LEU A 149 -15.59 -0.12 -1.37
N SER A 150 -15.58 -1.45 -1.47
CA SER A 150 -15.78 -2.16 -2.73
C SER A 150 -17.14 -1.86 -3.37
N LEU A 151 -18.21 -1.84 -2.57
CA LEU A 151 -19.55 -1.47 -3.02
C LEU A 151 -19.63 -0.04 -3.54
N THR A 152 -19.05 0.91 -2.80
CA THR A 152 -19.07 2.33 -3.17
C THR A 152 -18.31 2.53 -4.48
N LEU A 153 -17.08 2.03 -4.56
CA LEU A 153 -16.23 2.19 -5.72
C LEU A 153 -16.75 1.44 -6.96
N GLY A 154 -17.34 0.26 -6.77
CA GLY A 154 -17.91 -0.52 -7.88
C GLY A 154 -19.12 0.14 -8.55
N GLY A 155 -19.71 1.17 -7.93
CA GLY A 155 -20.76 1.99 -8.53
C GLY A 155 -20.26 3.18 -9.35
N GLU A 156 -18.97 3.51 -9.27
CA GLU A 156 -18.36 4.64 -9.95
C GLU A 156 -17.99 4.29 -11.40
N ALA A 157 -18.34 5.15 -12.35
CA ALA A 157 -18.01 4.95 -13.76
C ALA A 157 -16.57 5.41 -14.06
N GLY A 158 -15.80 4.57 -14.74
CA GLY A 158 -14.40 4.80 -15.09
C GLY A 158 -14.14 4.89 -16.59
N THR A 159 -12.87 5.15 -16.92
CA THR A 159 -12.36 4.94 -18.29
C THR A 159 -12.21 3.44 -18.54
N ASN A 160 -12.80 2.94 -19.62
CA ASN A 160 -12.66 1.54 -20.00
C ASN A 160 -11.19 1.17 -20.31
N LEU A 161 -10.77 0.03 -19.79
CA LEU A 161 -9.47 -0.58 -20.00
C LEU A 161 -9.61 -2.03 -20.46
N THR A 162 -8.58 -2.50 -21.13
CA THR A 162 -8.34 -3.92 -21.39
C THR A 162 -6.95 -4.23 -20.86
N LEU A 163 -6.81 -5.26 -20.03
CA LEU A 163 -5.55 -5.62 -19.37
C LEU A 163 -5.09 -7.01 -19.83
N THR A 164 -4.71 -7.12 -21.10
CA THR A 164 -4.36 -8.41 -21.73
C THR A 164 -2.95 -8.43 -22.35
N SER A 165 -2.23 -7.32 -22.30
CA SER A 165 -0.90 -7.18 -22.89
C SER A 165 -0.04 -6.21 -22.08
N THR A 166 1.24 -6.10 -22.45
CA THR A 166 2.11 -5.06 -21.89
C THR A 166 1.60 -3.69 -22.29
N GLN A 167 1.37 -2.83 -21.30
CA GLN A 167 0.84 -1.49 -21.53
C GLN A 167 1.22 -0.52 -20.42
N THR A 168 1.13 0.76 -20.74
CA THR A 168 1.21 1.85 -19.77
C THR A 168 -0.14 2.52 -19.65
N MET A 169 -0.66 2.58 -18.43
CA MET A 169 -1.81 3.36 -18.04
C MET A 169 -1.33 4.66 -17.38
N LEU A 170 -1.86 5.79 -17.80
CA LEU A 170 -1.62 7.07 -17.12
C LEU A 170 -2.75 7.28 -16.10
N ALA A 171 -2.44 7.49 -14.83
CA ALA A 171 -3.46 7.71 -13.80
C ALA A 171 -4.40 8.86 -14.18
N ILE A 172 -3.84 9.95 -14.72
CA ILE A 172 -4.59 11.14 -15.13
C ILE A 172 -5.59 10.91 -16.28
N SER A 173 -5.52 9.78 -17.01
CA SER A 173 -6.51 9.45 -18.05
C SER A 173 -7.82 8.87 -17.50
N GLY A 174 -7.89 8.58 -16.20
CA GLY A 174 -9.13 8.24 -15.52
C GLY A 174 -9.89 9.50 -15.09
N PRO A 175 -11.23 9.55 -15.21
CA PRO A 175 -12.04 10.59 -14.58
C PRO A 175 -11.81 10.59 -13.06
N LEU A 176 -11.90 11.77 -12.45
CA LEU A 176 -12.00 11.86 -10.99
C LEU A 176 -13.41 11.48 -10.56
N ASP A 177 -13.54 10.61 -9.57
CA ASP A 177 -14.79 10.45 -8.84
C ASP A 177 -15.05 11.66 -7.91
N GLY A 178 -16.20 11.63 -7.22
CA GLY A 178 -16.59 12.69 -6.28
C GLY A 178 -15.67 12.84 -5.06
N THR A 179 -14.75 11.89 -4.85
CA THR A 179 -13.81 11.88 -3.72
C THR A 179 -12.41 12.30 -4.16
N GLY A 180 -12.03 12.04 -5.41
CA GLY A 180 -10.74 12.40 -6.00
C GLY A 180 -9.94 11.20 -6.51
N ASN A 181 -10.53 10.02 -6.64
CA ASN A 181 -9.87 8.86 -7.24
C ASN A 181 -9.99 8.89 -8.77
N ARG A 182 -8.94 8.44 -9.46
CA ARG A 182 -8.92 8.16 -10.90
C ARG A 182 -9.55 6.80 -11.13
N VAL A 183 -10.74 6.76 -11.74
CA VAL A 183 -11.51 5.52 -11.89
C VAL A 183 -11.33 4.93 -13.28
N PHE A 184 -11.14 3.62 -13.33
CA PHE A 184 -11.07 2.84 -14.55
C PHE A 184 -11.92 1.59 -14.40
N ASP A 185 -12.51 1.14 -15.50
CA ASP A 185 -13.30 -0.09 -15.54
C ASP A 185 -12.63 -1.10 -16.47
N THR A 186 -12.62 -2.37 -16.11
CA THR A 186 -12.16 -3.45 -16.99
C THR A 186 -13.05 -4.67 -16.88
N THR A 187 -13.39 -5.22 -18.04
CA THR A 187 -14.14 -6.47 -18.17
C THR A 187 -13.25 -7.63 -18.64
N SER A 188 -11.95 -7.39 -18.81
CA SER A 188 -11.00 -8.37 -19.34
C SER A 188 -9.61 -8.17 -18.75
N VAL A 189 -9.21 -9.10 -17.88
CA VAL A 189 -7.91 -9.14 -17.22
C VAL A 189 -7.26 -10.50 -17.48
N ASN A 190 -6.26 -10.50 -18.36
CA ASN A 190 -5.45 -11.68 -18.66
C ASN A 190 -4.00 -11.25 -18.89
N LEU A 191 -3.37 -10.77 -17.83
CA LEU A 191 -1.93 -10.49 -17.82
C LEU A 191 -1.20 -11.82 -17.65
N ASN A 192 -0.28 -12.15 -18.55
CA ASN A 192 0.56 -13.35 -18.44
C ASN A 192 1.97 -13.01 -17.89
N ASN A 193 2.77 -14.02 -17.57
CA ASN A 193 4.12 -13.85 -16.99
C ASN A 193 5.10 -13.00 -17.82
N ALA A 194 4.83 -12.79 -19.11
CA ALA A 194 5.63 -11.93 -20.00
C ALA A 194 5.07 -10.50 -20.12
N THR A 195 3.91 -10.21 -19.55
CA THR A 195 3.28 -8.89 -19.60
C THR A 195 3.73 -7.99 -18.44
N THR A 196 3.77 -6.69 -18.71
CA THR A 196 3.96 -5.66 -17.68
C THR A 196 2.89 -4.59 -17.83
N LEU A 197 2.09 -4.40 -16.80
CA LEU A 197 1.22 -3.23 -16.64
C LEU A 197 2.01 -2.16 -15.89
N THR A 198 2.26 -1.03 -16.55
CA THR A 198 2.84 0.15 -15.90
C THR A 198 1.73 1.14 -15.57
N ILE A 199 1.61 1.54 -14.30
CA ILE A 199 0.68 2.59 -13.87
C ILE A 199 1.52 3.82 -13.51
N SER A 200 1.37 4.87 -14.31
CA SER A 200 2.12 6.11 -14.16
C SER A 200 1.24 7.18 -13.55
N GLY A 201 1.52 7.58 -12.32
CA GLY A 201 0.78 8.60 -11.58
C GLY A 201 1.71 9.40 -10.67
N SER A 202 1.32 10.63 -10.35
CA SER A 202 1.99 11.44 -9.35
C SER A 202 1.76 10.89 -7.93
N ALA A 203 2.52 11.38 -6.94
CA ALA A 203 2.29 11.03 -5.53
C ALA A 203 0.92 11.51 -5.00
N SER A 204 0.19 12.37 -5.72
CA SER A 204 -1.16 12.81 -5.39
C SER A 204 -2.26 12.01 -6.10
N ASP A 205 -1.93 11.17 -7.07
CA ASP A 205 -2.93 10.37 -7.77
C ASP A 205 -3.30 9.12 -6.97
N TRP A 206 -4.58 8.81 -6.96
CA TRP A 206 -5.14 7.56 -6.42
C TRP A 206 -5.93 6.90 -7.51
N VAL A 207 -5.71 5.60 -7.73
CA VAL A 207 -6.23 4.87 -8.87
C VAL A 207 -7.10 3.74 -8.37
N VAL A 208 -8.33 3.67 -8.88
CA VAL A 208 -9.26 2.57 -8.69
C VAL A 208 -9.49 1.92 -10.05
N ILE A 209 -9.23 0.62 -10.12
CA ILE A 209 -9.52 -0.21 -11.29
C ILE A 209 -10.61 -1.18 -10.86
N ASN A 210 -11.84 -0.88 -11.25
CA ASN A 210 -13.02 -1.70 -11.06
C ASN A 210 -13.00 -2.86 -12.06
N VAL A 211 -13.05 -4.09 -11.57
CA VAL A 211 -12.91 -5.31 -12.36
C VAL A 211 -14.22 -6.09 -12.31
N THR A 212 -14.85 -6.30 -13.47
CA THR A 212 -16.03 -7.18 -13.63
C THR A 212 -15.73 -8.43 -14.46
N ASP A 213 -14.46 -8.67 -14.78
CA ASP A 213 -14.06 -9.97 -15.33
C ASP A 213 -14.44 -11.06 -14.30
N ASN A 214 -15.01 -12.17 -14.77
CA ASN A 214 -15.37 -13.28 -13.90
C ASN A 214 -14.14 -14.04 -13.39
N ASN A 215 -13.02 -14.02 -14.12
CA ASN A 215 -11.80 -14.77 -13.78
C ASN A 215 -10.54 -13.91 -14.02
N PRO A 216 -10.40 -12.76 -13.33
CA PRO A 216 -9.30 -11.87 -13.58
C PRO A 216 -7.96 -12.54 -13.22
N ALA A 217 -7.09 -12.64 -14.21
CA ALA A 217 -5.78 -13.26 -14.09
C ALA A 217 -4.66 -12.22 -14.14
N PHE A 218 -4.10 -11.90 -12.98
CA PHE A 218 -2.95 -11.00 -12.83
C PHE A 218 -1.65 -11.82 -12.71
N ASN A 219 -1.25 -12.47 -13.81
CA ASN A 219 -0.02 -13.27 -13.85
C ASN A 219 1.19 -12.46 -14.37
N GLY A 220 1.00 -11.19 -14.70
CA GLY A 220 2.07 -10.29 -15.14
C GLY A 220 2.69 -9.45 -14.03
N LYS A 221 3.65 -8.60 -14.41
CA LYS A 221 4.21 -7.56 -13.52
C LYS A 221 3.28 -6.36 -13.46
N ILE A 222 3.18 -5.75 -12.29
CA ILE A 222 2.55 -4.44 -12.13
C ILE A 222 3.57 -3.49 -11.52
N VAL A 223 3.92 -2.45 -12.27
CA VAL A 223 4.97 -1.49 -11.94
C VAL A 223 4.36 -0.10 -11.80
N LEU A 224 4.76 0.61 -10.75
CA LEU A 224 4.32 1.99 -10.50
C LEU A 224 5.43 2.97 -10.88
N THR A 225 5.07 4.07 -11.54
CA THR A 225 5.99 5.14 -11.93
C THR A 225 5.38 6.52 -11.66
N GLY A 226 6.21 7.57 -11.62
CA GLY A 226 5.75 8.95 -11.42
C GLY A 226 5.55 9.39 -9.96
N GLY A 227 5.74 8.47 -9.00
CA GLY A 227 5.65 8.76 -7.56
C GLY A 227 4.41 8.20 -6.87
N ILE A 228 3.44 7.64 -7.61
CA ILE A 228 2.32 6.87 -7.05
C ILE A 228 2.84 5.62 -6.33
N THR A 229 2.19 5.27 -5.21
CA THR A 229 2.59 4.15 -4.33
C THR A 229 1.56 3.02 -4.33
N SER A 230 1.93 1.85 -3.79
CA SER A 230 1.07 0.65 -3.79
C SER A 230 -0.25 0.85 -3.06
N ASP A 231 -0.25 1.63 -1.98
CA ASP A 231 -1.46 1.91 -1.19
C ASP A 231 -2.41 2.89 -1.90
N GLN A 232 -1.99 3.47 -3.04
CA GLN A 232 -2.78 4.38 -3.87
C GLN A 232 -3.37 3.71 -5.11
N VAL A 233 -3.15 2.40 -5.30
CA VAL A 233 -3.65 1.65 -6.45
C VAL A 233 -4.49 0.47 -5.96
N LEU A 234 -5.79 0.51 -6.25
CA LEU A 234 -6.76 -0.50 -5.84
C LEU A 234 -7.33 -1.21 -7.07
N PHE A 235 -7.21 -2.52 -7.11
CA PHE A 235 -7.94 -3.42 -8.01
C PHE A 235 -9.16 -3.93 -7.25
N ASN A 236 -10.33 -3.39 -7.58
CA ASN A 236 -11.61 -3.70 -6.94
C ASN A 236 -12.38 -4.70 -7.79
N MET A 237 -12.29 -5.98 -7.43
CA MET A 237 -13.16 -7.01 -7.98
C MET A 237 -14.52 -6.89 -7.30
N PHE A 238 -15.48 -6.34 -8.02
CA PHE A 238 -16.80 -6.04 -7.48
C PHE A 238 -17.89 -6.86 -8.18
N GLY A 239 -18.99 -7.09 -7.48
CA GLY A 239 -20.06 -7.99 -7.89
C GLY A 239 -20.38 -9.02 -6.81
N GLY A 240 -21.32 -9.91 -7.07
CA GLY A 240 -21.77 -10.92 -6.11
C GLY A 240 -22.66 -10.36 -4.99
N ASN A 241 -22.73 -11.11 -3.88
CA ASN A 241 -23.57 -10.82 -2.72
C ASN A 241 -22.71 -10.60 -1.48
N TYR A 242 -22.70 -9.37 -0.95
CA TYR A 242 -21.92 -8.94 0.22
C TYR A 242 -22.46 -9.43 1.58
N VAL A 243 -23.63 -10.07 1.60
CA VAL A 243 -24.20 -10.68 2.82
C VAL A 243 -23.80 -12.15 2.91
N THR A 244 -23.86 -12.87 1.79
CA THR A 244 -23.50 -14.29 1.74
C THR A 244 -22.05 -14.54 1.33
N HIS A 245 -21.35 -13.50 0.88
CA HIS A 245 -20.00 -13.55 0.31
C HIS A 245 -19.88 -14.59 -0.79
N THR A 246 -20.72 -14.47 -1.82
CA THR A 246 -20.80 -15.42 -2.95
C THR A 246 -21.00 -14.72 -4.28
N GLY A 247 -20.52 -15.33 -5.37
CA GLY A 247 -20.87 -14.94 -6.73
C GLY A 247 -20.11 -13.72 -7.25
N GLY A 248 -19.04 -13.32 -6.57
CA GLY A 248 -18.04 -12.39 -7.11
C GLY A 248 -17.08 -13.08 -8.08
N PRO A 249 -16.14 -12.31 -8.66
CA PRO A 249 -15.07 -12.84 -9.51
C PRO A 249 -14.23 -13.95 -8.85
N THR A 250 -13.46 -14.70 -9.66
CA THR A 250 -12.41 -15.59 -9.13
C THR A 250 -11.05 -14.98 -9.43
N LEU A 251 -10.49 -14.28 -8.45
CA LEU A 251 -9.18 -13.64 -8.58
C LEU A 251 -8.04 -14.67 -8.55
N THR A 252 -7.17 -14.59 -9.56
CA THR A 252 -5.86 -15.26 -9.54
C THR A 252 -4.72 -14.27 -9.74
N VAL A 253 -3.73 -14.34 -8.85
CA VAL A 253 -2.45 -13.65 -8.97
C VAL A 253 -1.34 -14.70 -8.99
N SER A 254 -0.71 -14.93 -10.14
CA SER A 254 0.35 -15.94 -10.27
C SER A 254 1.49 -15.46 -11.16
N THR A 255 2.40 -14.68 -10.61
CA THR A 255 3.41 -13.93 -11.37
C THR A 255 4.72 -14.68 -11.61
N ASN A 256 4.80 -15.95 -11.24
CA ASN A 256 6.01 -16.78 -11.35
C ASN A 256 7.25 -16.11 -10.71
N GLY A 257 7.05 -15.57 -9.50
CA GLY A 257 8.08 -15.01 -8.63
C GLY A 257 8.35 -13.53 -8.92
N GLN A 258 7.64 -12.94 -9.88
CA GLN A 258 7.81 -11.55 -10.23
C GLN A 258 7.06 -10.62 -9.26
N VAL A 259 7.53 -9.38 -9.20
CA VAL A 259 6.89 -8.35 -8.39
C VAL A 259 5.62 -7.84 -9.09
N THR A 260 4.53 -7.82 -8.34
CA THR A 260 3.29 -7.11 -8.65
C THR A 260 2.95 -6.19 -7.49
N THR A 261 2.20 -5.11 -7.76
CA THR A 261 2.04 -3.99 -6.83
C THR A 261 0.58 -3.54 -6.82
N GLY A 262 0.06 -3.21 -5.63
CA GLY A 262 -1.28 -2.67 -5.44
C GLY A 262 -2.09 -3.42 -4.39
N ILE A 263 -3.31 -2.96 -4.17
CA ILE A 263 -4.29 -3.58 -3.28
C ILE A 263 -5.25 -4.39 -4.14
N PHE A 264 -5.37 -5.68 -3.86
CA PHE A 264 -6.35 -6.56 -4.49
C PHE A 264 -7.50 -6.78 -3.53
N LEU A 265 -8.70 -6.33 -3.92
CA LEU A 265 -9.91 -6.36 -3.09
C LEU A 265 -11.02 -7.14 -3.80
N ASP A 266 -11.32 -8.37 -3.33
CA ASP A 266 -12.40 -9.21 -3.87
C ASP A 266 -13.30 -9.75 -2.75
N PRO A 267 -14.28 -8.97 -2.29
CA PRO A 267 -15.06 -9.32 -1.11
C PRO A 267 -16.03 -10.49 -1.30
N ASN A 268 -16.34 -10.88 -2.52
CA ASN A 268 -17.38 -11.89 -2.78
C ASN A 268 -16.89 -13.02 -3.67
N GLY A 269 -15.60 -13.04 -3.94
CA GLY A 269 -14.94 -13.92 -4.88
C GLY A 269 -13.89 -14.82 -4.26
N ALA A 270 -13.68 -15.96 -4.90
CA ALA A 270 -12.59 -16.86 -4.55
C ALA A 270 -11.26 -16.19 -4.92
N MET A 271 -10.30 -16.20 -3.99
CA MET A 271 -9.02 -15.51 -4.17
C MET A 271 -7.84 -16.45 -4.02
N GLN A 272 -6.93 -16.40 -5.00
CA GLN A 272 -5.66 -17.10 -4.94
C GLN A 272 -4.51 -16.20 -5.35
N ILE A 273 -3.43 -16.25 -4.56
CA ILE A 273 -2.10 -15.78 -4.95
C ILE A 273 -1.10 -16.92 -4.84
N ASN A 274 -0.33 -17.14 -5.90
CA ASN A 274 0.56 -18.29 -6.07
C ASN A 274 1.92 -17.83 -6.56
N HIS A 275 3.01 -18.30 -5.93
CA HIS A 275 4.38 -18.06 -6.36
C HIS A 275 4.61 -16.63 -6.86
N SER A 276 4.30 -15.62 -6.03
CA SER A 276 4.30 -14.20 -6.42
C SER A 276 4.99 -13.34 -5.36
N VAL A 277 5.49 -12.16 -5.76
CA VAL A 277 5.91 -11.12 -4.81
C VAL A 277 4.92 -9.95 -4.92
N LEU A 278 4.06 -9.79 -3.92
CA LEU A 278 3.09 -8.70 -3.84
C LEU A 278 3.65 -7.58 -2.97
N ASN A 279 3.83 -6.40 -3.56
CA ASN A 279 4.02 -5.15 -2.82
C ASN A 279 2.67 -4.45 -2.67
N GLY A 280 1.99 -4.72 -1.57
CA GLY A 280 0.63 -4.25 -1.34
C GLY A 280 -0.17 -5.21 -0.47
N ARG A 281 -1.45 -5.36 -0.77
CA ARG A 281 -2.44 -5.96 0.15
C ARG A 281 -3.37 -6.92 -0.58
N PHE A 282 -3.83 -7.96 0.12
CA PHE A 282 -4.66 -9.02 -0.44
C PHE A 282 -5.89 -9.26 0.43
N PHE A 283 -7.02 -8.68 0.02
CA PHE A 283 -8.22 -8.53 0.84
C PHE A 283 -9.44 -9.15 0.17
N GLY A 284 -10.21 -9.95 0.92
CA GLY A 284 -11.47 -10.50 0.46
C GLY A 284 -11.63 -11.98 0.77
N GLY A 285 -12.29 -12.70 -0.12
CA GLY A 285 -12.65 -14.11 0.04
C GLY A 285 -14.16 -14.34 0.03
N ASP A 286 -14.54 -15.59 -0.19
CA ASP A 286 -15.91 -16.02 -0.40
C ASP A 286 -16.21 -17.35 0.35
N VAL A 287 -17.04 -18.19 -0.26
CA VAL A 287 -17.32 -19.56 0.17
C VAL A 287 -16.25 -20.58 -0.24
N ALA A 288 -15.13 -20.17 -0.82
CA ALA A 288 -13.94 -20.98 -1.01
C ALA A 288 -12.82 -20.59 -0.03
N ASN A 289 -11.78 -21.42 0.02
CA ASN A 289 -10.57 -21.11 0.78
C ASN A 289 -9.77 -20.00 0.08
N GLN A 290 -9.33 -19.00 0.84
CA GLN A 290 -8.32 -18.05 0.35
C GLN A 290 -6.96 -18.75 0.29
N GLN A 291 -6.30 -18.72 -0.87
CA GLN A 291 -5.05 -19.45 -1.10
C GLN A 291 -3.88 -18.48 -1.26
N ILE A 292 -2.88 -18.58 -0.40
CA ILE A 292 -1.62 -17.82 -0.46
C ILE A 292 -0.49 -18.84 -0.44
N VAL A 293 -0.08 -19.33 -1.62
CA VAL A 293 0.67 -20.58 -1.72
C VAL A 293 1.97 -20.48 -2.53
N SER A 294 2.77 -21.55 -2.44
CA SER A 294 3.93 -21.86 -3.30
C SER A 294 5.03 -20.79 -3.36
N GLY A 295 5.42 -20.16 -2.25
CA GLY A 295 6.50 -19.15 -2.32
C GLY A 295 6.03 -17.71 -2.26
N THR A 296 4.73 -17.45 -2.04
CA THR A 296 4.20 -16.09 -2.12
C THR A 296 4.76 -15.20 -1.00
N ASN A 297 5.31 -14.05 -1.37
CA ASN A 297 5.74 -13.00 -0.44
C ASN A 297 4.81 -11.80 -0.56
N ILE A 298 4.23 -11.35 0.57
CA ILE A 298 3.39 -10.15 0.65
C ILE A 298 4.12 -9.14 1.52
N ASN A 299 4.47 -7.99 0.95
CA ASN A 299 5.15 -6.90 1.62
C ASN A 299 4.24 -5.68 1.61
N ILE A 300 3.91 -5.14 2.78
CA ILE A 300 3.37 -3.78 2.85
C ILE A 300 4.57 -2.83 2.93
N PRO A 301 4.78 -1.96 1.92
CA PRO A 301 5.79 -0.92 2.03
C PRO A 301 5.47 -0.03 3.22
N GLU A 302 6.46 0.24 4.08
CA GLU A 302 6.26 1.22 5.14
C GLU A 302 5.83 2.56 4.50
N PRO A 303 4.82 3.26 5.07
CA PRO A 303 4.53 4.63 4.68
C PRO A 303 5.85 5.39 4.78
N SER A 304 6.20 6.19 3.77
CA SER A 304 7.53 6.79 3.56
C SER A 304 8.05 7.63 4.74
N THR A 305 8.43 6.95 5.81
CA THR A 305 9.11 7.37 7.03
C THR A 305 10.40 8.16 6.76
N PRO A 306 11.14 7.96 5.65
CA PRO A 306 12.28 8.82 5.33
C PRO A 306 11.89 10.28 5.13
N LEU A 307 10.69 10.57 4.63
CA LEU A 307 10.20 11.94 4.47
C LEU A 307 9.95 12.59 5.84
N LEU A 308 9.37 11.84 6.77
CA LEU A 308 9.15 12.30 8.14
C LEU A 308 10.49 12.60 8.84
N LEU A 309 11.49 11.73 8.64
CA LEU A 309 12.83 11.93 9.17
C LEU A 309 13.53 13.13 8.51
N ALA A 310 13.38 13.32 7.20
CA ALA A 310 13.92 14.48 6.49
C ALA A 310 13.30 15.79 7.01
N PHE A 311 11.98 15.84 7.21
CA PHE A 311 11.31 17.00 7.81
C PHE A 311 11.75 17.25 9.25
N ALA A 312 11.90 16.18 10.05
CA ALA A 312 12.41 16.29 11.41
C ALA A 312 13.82 16.91 11.42
N LEU A 313 14.72 16.45 10.55
CA LEU A 313 16.08 16.98 10.43
C LEU A 313 16.12 18.44 9.97
N VAL A 314 15.26 18.84 9.02
CA VAL A 314 15.11 20.24 8.61
C VAL A 314 14.59 21.10 9.76
N GLY A 315 13.62 20.59 10.54
CA GLY A 315 13.10 21.24 11.75
C GLY A 315 14.21 21.48 12.78
N PHE A 316 15.03 20.47 13.07
CA PHE A 316 16.16 20.60 14.00
C PHE A 316 17.24 21.58 13.49
N ALA A 317 17.55 21.56 12.19
CA ALA A 317 18.50 22.50 11.60
C ALA A 317 18.00 23.95 11.67
N ALA A 318 16.70 24.18 11.50
CA ALA A 318 16.08 25.50 11.64
C ALA A 318 16.05 25.97 13.11
N GLN A 319 15.78 25.07 14.06
CA GLN A 319 15.79 25.38 15.49
C GLN A 319 17.21 25.73 15.97
N ARG A 320 18.24 25.00 15.52
CA ARG A 320 19.64 25.27 15.88
C ARG A 320 20.16 26.62 15.38
N ARG A 321 19.58 27.19 14.31
CA ARG A 321 19.94 28.54 13.83
C ARG A 321 19.33 29.67 14.67
N ARG A 322 18.41 29.35 15.58
CA ARG A 322 17.74 30.33 16.45
C ARG A 322 18.25 30.33 17.89
N ALA A 323 19.08 29.35 18.27
CA ALA A 323 19.78 29.31 19.55
C ALA A 323 21.21 29.82 19.37
#